data_AF-A0A1J3JI72-F1
#
_entry.id   AF-A0A1J3JI72-F1
#
_cell.length_a   1.000
_cell.length_b   1.000
_cell.length_c   1.000
_cell.angle_alpha   90.00
_cell.angle_beta   90.00
_cell.angle_gamma   90.00
#
_symmetry.space_group_name_H-M   'P 1'
#
loop_
_entity.id
_entity.type
_entity.pdbx_description
1 polymer ?
#
loop_
_entity_poly.entity_id
_entity_poly.type
_entity_poly.pdbx_seq_one_letter_code
_entity_poly.pdbx_strand_id
1 'polypeptide(L)'
;PFRRGNNILVVCDAYTPAGEPIPTNKRHAAAEVFSHPDVVSEVPWYGIEQEYTLLQKDVKWPVGWPIGGFPGPQGPYYCSVGADKSFGRDVVDAHYKACLYAGINISGINGEVMPGQWEFQVGPSVGISAGDEIWVARYILERIT
;
A
#
# COMPACT_ATOMS: atom_id res chain seq x y z
N PRO A 1 2.98 -5.98 12.73
CA PRO A 1 4.28 -6.54 12.27
C PRO A 1 5.53 -6.08 13.05
N PHE A 2 5.66 -4.80 13.43
CA PHE A 2 6.90 -4.28 14.04
C PHE A 2 7.16 -4.75 15.47
N ARG A 3 6.17 -4.60 16.37
CA ARG A 3 6.30 -4.98 17.79
C ARG A 3 6.07 -6.46 18.07
N ARG A 4 5.43 -7.17 17.13
CA ARG A 4 5.07 -8.61 17.22
C ARG A 4 4.28 -8.95 18.50
N GLY A 5 4.17 -10.24 18.81
CA GLY A 5 3.42 -10.75 19.96
C GLY A 5 1.96 -10.30 19.88
N ASN A 6 1.39 -9.95 21.03
CA ASN A 6 -0.01 -9.54 21.14
C ASN A 6 -0.24 -8.04 20.88
N ASN A 7 0.74 -7.33 20.33
CA ASN A 7 0.59 -5.91 20.01
C ASN A 7 -0.16 -5.75 18.67
N ILE A 8 -1.05 -4.75 18.60
CA ILE A 8 -1.93 -4.52 17.44
C ILE A 8 -1.68 -3.17 16.76
N LEU A 9 -2.14 -3.05 15.51
CA LEU A 9 -2.36 -1.79 14.82
C LEU A 9 -3.87 -1.53 14.76
N VAL A 10 -4.29 -0.28 14.91
CA VAL A 10 -5.71 0.11 14.89
C VAL A 10 -5.90 1.17 13.82
N VAL A 11 -6.76 0.88 12.84
CA VAL A 11 -7.26 1.88 11.89
C VAL A 11 -8.37 2.65 12.57
N CYS A 12 -8.28 3.97 12.52
CA CYS A 12 -9.30 4.87 13.05
C CYS A 12 -9.74 5.81 11.94
N ASP A 13 -11.01 6.22 11.99
CA ASP A 13 -11.47 7.43 11.36
C ASP A 13 -11.55 8.58 12.39
N ALA A 14 -11.97 9.76 11.96
CA ALA A 14 -11.81 10.98 12.73
C ALA A 14 -13.09 11.81 12.79
N TYR A 15 -13.36 12.32 13.99
CA TYR A 15 -14.56 13.09 14.33
C TYR A 15 -14.20 14.32 15.15
N THR A 16 -15.04 15.33 15.07
CA THR A 16 -15.04 16.47 15.99
C THR A 16 -15.46 16.02 17.40
N PRO A 17 -15.18 16.81 18.46
CA PRO A 17 -15.67 16.50 19.81
C PRO A 17 -17.19 16.40 19.93
N ALA A 18 -17.94 16.99 18.99
CA ALA A 18 -19.41 16.91 18.93
C ALA A 18 -19.92 15.58 18.35
N GLY A 19 -19.04 14.73 17.81
CA GLY A 19 -19.42 13.47 17.17
C GLY A 19 -19.60 13.53 15.65
N GLU A 20 -19.35 14.69 15.03
CA GLU A 20 -19.48 14.87 13.57
C GLU A 20 -18.19 14.45 12.83
N PRO A 21 -18.27 13.74 11.69
CA PRO A 21 -17.10 13.36 10.91
C PRO A 21 -16.38 14.62 10.40
N ILE A 22 -15.05 14.69 10.56
CA ILE A 22 -14.29 15.85 10.05
C ILE A 22 -14.28 15.86 8.50
N PRO A 23 -14.06 17.01 7.83
CA PRO A 23 -14.13 17.09 6.36
C PRO A 23 -13.22 16.12 5.58
N THR A 24 -12.11 15.70 6.20
CA THR A 24 -11.15 14.74 5.64
C THR A 24 -11.47 13.28 5.97
N ASN A 25 -12.47 12.98 6.82
CA ASN A 25 -12.94 11.63 7.07
C ASN A 25 -13.78 11.14 5.88
N LYS A 26 -13.15 10.43 4.94
CA LYS A 26 -13.83 9.82 3.79
C LYS A 26 -14.39 8.43 4.09
N ARG A 27 -13.96 7.82 5.19
CA ARG A 27 -14.41 6.50 5.61
C ARG A 27 -15.88 6.52 6.01
N HIS A 28 -16.33 7.59 6.67
CA HIS A 28 -17.72 7.72 7.13
C HIS A 28 -18.74 7.57 5.99
N ALA A 29 -18.63 8.40 4.95
CA ALA A 29 -19.54 8.31 3.79
C ALA A 29 -19.42 6.97 3.04
N ALA A 30 -18.21 6.39 2.96
CA ALA A 30 -18.04 5.06 2.38
C ALA A 30 -18.75 3.97 3.22
N ALA A 31 -18.69 4.07 4.55
CA ALA A 31 -19.35 3.14 5.45
C ALA A 31 -20.88 3.20 5.31
N GLU A 32 -21.47 4.38 5.09
CA GLU A 32 -22.91 4.52 4.80
C GLU A 32 -23.30 3.74 3.54
N VAL A 33 -22.53 3.89 2.45
CA VAL A 33 -22.76 3.16 1.19
C VAL A 33 -22.63 1.65 1.40
N PHE A 34 -21.56 1.18 2.03
CA PHE A 34 -21.33 -0.25 2.24
C PHE A 34 -22.22 -0.88 3.30
N SER A 35 -22.95 -0.07 4.08
CA SER A 35 -23.97 -0.55 5.03
C SER A 35 -25.38 -0.56 4.42
N HIS A 36 -25.56 -0.01 3.22
CA HIS A 36 -26.86 -0.02 2.54
C HIS A 36 -27.29 -1.46 2.22
N PRO A 37 -28.52 -1.91 2.55
CA PRO A 37 -28.95 -3.30 2.37
C PRO A 37 -28.72 -3.85 0.96
N ASP A 38 -29.05 -3.05 -0.07
CA ASP A 38 -28.85 -3.43 -1.48
C ASP A 38 -27.37 -3.65 -1.84
N VAL A 39 -26.45 -2.94 -1.18
CA VAL A 39 -25.00 -3.11 -1.41
C VAL A 39 -24.49 -4.31 -0.63
N VAL A 40 -24.96 -4.49 0.61
CA VAL A 40 -24.60 -5.63 1.46
C VAL A 40 -25.00 -6.96 0.79
N SER A 41 -26.18 -7.03 0.16
CA SER A 41 -26.65 -8.25 -0.52
C SER A 41 -25.81 -8.64 -1.74
N GLU A 42 -25.13 -7.68 -2.37
CA GLU A 42 -24.29 -7.92 -3.56
C GLU A 42 -22.86 -8.34 -3.20
N VAL A 43 -22.43 -8.15 -1.94
CA VAL A 43 -21.09 -8.53 -1.44
C VAL A 43 -19.96 -8.00 -2.35
N PRO A 44 -19.83 -6.67 -2.54
CA PRO A 44 -18.89 -6.11 -3.51
C PRO A 44 -17.43 -6.40 -3.10
N TRP A 45 -16.67 -6.99 -4.03
CA TRP A 45 -15.25 -7.28 -3.87
C TRP A 45 -14.38 -6.25 -4.58
N TYR A 46 -13.26 -5.91 -3.96
CA TYR A 46 -12.28 -4.99 -4.50
C TYR A 46 -10.90 -5.64 -4.51
N GLY A 47 -10.21 -5.53 -5.63
CA GLY A 47 -8.76 -5.69 -5.74
C GLY A 47 -8.17 -4.34 -6.10
N ILE A 48 -7.22 -3.85 -5.31
CA ILE A 48 -6.59 -2.56 -5.52
C ILE A 48 -5.09 -2.78 -5.71
N GLU A 49 -4.59 -2.26 -6.84
CA GLU A 49 -3.19 -2.30 -7.25
C GLU A 49 -2.54 -0.96 -6.89
N GLN A 50 -1.62 -0.97 -5.92
CA GLN A 50 -0.95 0.23 -5.41
C GLN A 50 0.47 0.31 -5.96
N GLU A 51 0.66 1.11 -6.99
CA GLU A 51 2.00 1.53 -7.44
C GLU A 51 2.62 2.55 -6.48
N TYR A 52 3.94 2.51 -6.33
CA TYR A 52 4.72 3.49 -5.57
C TYR A 52 6.17 3.55 -6.05
N THR A 53 6.84 4.67 -5.78
CA THR A 53 8.25 4.87 -6.16
C THR A 53 9.09 5.14 -4.92
N LEU A 54 10.15 4.36 -4.74
CA LEU A 54 11.14 4.57 -3.68
C LEU A 54 12.06 5.73 -4.05
N LEU A 55 12.23 6.68 -3.14
CA LEU A 55 13.10 7.84 -3.32
C LEU A 55 14.28 7.80 -2.33
N GLN A 56 15.45 8.18 -2.82
CA GLN A 56 16.64 8.47 -2.02
C GLN A 56 16.35 9.64 -1.09
N LYS A 57 16.65 9.45 0.20
CA LYS A 57 16.27 10.38 1.28
C LYS A 57 16.71 11.82 1.06
N ASP A 58 17.97 12.01 0.69
CA ASP A 58 18.61 13.33 0.69
C ASP A 58 18.40 14.09 -0.62
N VAL A 59 18.44 13.38 -1.75
CA VAL A 59 18.35 13.99 -3.09
C VAL A 59 16.95 13.92 -3.71
N LYS A 60 16.00 13.22 -3.05
CA LYS A 60 14.62 13.00 -3.53
C LYS A 60 14.53 12.42 -4.95
N TRP A 61 15.55 11.66 -5.33
CA TRP A 61 15.66 10.99 -6.63
C TRP A 61 15.31 9.51 -6.49
N PRO A 62 14.74 8.85 -7.51
CA PRO A 62 14.36 7.46 -7.38
C PRO A 62 15.54 6.55 -7.06
N VAL A 63 15.31 5.51 -6.27
CA VAL A 63 16.34 4.52 -5.98
C VAL A 63 16.73 3.80 -7.28
N GLY A 64 18.04 3.67 -7.54
CA GLY A 64 18.57 3.10 -8.79
C GLY A 64 18.84 4.13 -9.89
N TRP A 65 18.42 5.37 -9.72
CA TRP A 65 18.77 6.45 -10.65
C TRP A 65 20.15 7.04 -10.32
N PRO A 66 20.98 7.36 -11.33
CA PRO A 66 22.20 8.14 -11.10
C PRO A 66 21.84 9.57 -10.68
N ILE A 67 22.58 10.11 -9.71
CA ILE A 67 22.36 11.48 -9.22
C ILE A 67 22.54 12.47 -10.37
N GLY A 68 21.52 13.31 -10.62
CA GLY A 68 21.53 14.29 -11.70
C GLY A 68 21.41 13.71 -13.12
N GLY A 69 21.09 12.41 -13.24
CA GLY A 69 20.92 11.75 -14.53
C GLY A 69 19.69 10.84 -14.57
N PHE A 70 19.62 10.05 -15.65
CA PHE A 70 18.59 9.07 -15.90
C PHE A 70 19.22 7.66 -16.01
N PRO A 71 18.51 6.61 -15.59
CA PRO A 71 18.92 5.24 -15.86
C PRO A 71 18.83 4.93 -17.37
N GLY A 72 19.23 3.72 -17.77
CA GLY A 72 18.97 3.24 -19.13
C GLY A 72 17.48 3.26 -19.49
N PRO A 73 17.12 3.14 -20.79
CA PRO A 73 15.73 3.17 -21.22
C PRO A 73 14.89 2.10 -20.52
N GLN A 74 13.58 2.34 -20.41
CA GLN A 74 12.62 1.37 -19.89
C GLN A 74 12.70 0.04 -20.67
N GLY A 75 12.45 -1.08 -19.97
CA GLY A 75 12.53 -2.41 -20.55
C GLY A 75 13.07 -3.46 -19.58
N PRO A 76 14.27 -3.28 -18.99
CA PRO A 76 14.87 -4.32 -18.17
C PRO A 76 14.37 -4.36 -16.72
N TYR A 77 13.42 -3.49 -16.33
CA TYR A 77 13.05 -3.25 -14.92
C TYR A 77 11.79 -4.00 -14.46
N TYR A 78 10.76 -4.08 -15.32
CA TYR A 78 9.50 -4.77 -15.00
C TYR A 78 9.75 -6.25 -14.67
N CYS A 79 9.26 -6.71 -13.52
CA CYS A 79 9.42 -8.09 -13.02
C CYS A 79 10.88 -8.60 -13.02
N SER A 80 11.86 -7.69 -12.95
CA SER A 80 13.26 -8.02 -13.16
C SER A 80 13.94 -8.66 -11.96
N VAL A 81 15.11 -9.27 -12.20
CA VAL A 81 16.07 -9.71 -11.18
C VAL A 81 17.47 -9.22 -11.58
N GLY A 82 18.30 -8.89 -10.60
CA GLY A 82 19.66 -8.36 -10.81
C GLY A 82 19.87 -7.00 -10.17
N ALA A 83 21.09 -6.75 -9.70
CA ALA A 83 21.45 -5.54 -8.96
C ALA A 83 21.38 -4.25 -9.81
N ASP A 84 21.47 -4.40 -11.13
CA ASP A 84 21.40 -3.34 -12.14
C ASP A 84 19.96 -3.00 -12.58
N LYS A 85 18.96 -3.72 -12.05
CA LYS A 85 17.56 -3.65 -12.52
C LYS A 85 16.53 -3.56 -11.40
N SER A 86 16.74 -4.30 -10.32
CA SER A 86 15.76 -4.52 -9.25
C SER A 86 16.18 -3.81 -7.96
N PHE A 87 15.82 -2.54 -7.83
CA PHE A 87 16.24 -1.68 -6.72
C PHE A 87 15.21 -1.64 -5.57
N GLY A 88 15.63 -1.93 -4.32
CA GLY A 88 14.76 -1.84 -3.14
C GLY A 88 13.91 -3.08 -2.86
N ARG A 89 14.27 -4.25 -3.39
CA ARG A 89 13.54 -5.52 -3.16
C ARG A 89 13.47 -5.92 -1.69
N ASP A 90 14.48 -5.57 -0.90
CA ASP A 90 14.52 -5.78 0.54
C ASP A 90 13.36 -5.08 1.27
N VAL A 91 13.04 -3.84 0.89
CA VAL A 91 11.86 -3.10 1.38
C VAL A 91 10.58 -3.83 0.97
N VAL A 92 10.47 -4.22 -0.30
CA VAL A 92 9.25 -4.82 -0.87
C VAL A 92 8.96 -6.18 -0.24
N ASP A 93 9.95 -7.06 -0.12
CA ASP A 93 9.78 -8.38 0.48
C ASP A 93 9.50 -8.28 1.98
N ALA A 94 10.07 -7.29 2.67
CA ALA A 94 9.76 -7.02 4.08
C ALA A 94 8.32 -6.52 4.25
N HIS A 95 7.87 -5.62 3.37
CA HIS A 95 6.50 -5.12 3.34
C HIS A 95 5.49 -6.24 3.10
N TYR A 96 5.76 -7.09 2.10
CA TYR A 96 4.88 -8.22 1.79
C TYR A 96 4.68 -9.13 3.01
N LYS A 97 5.78 -9.56 3.64
CA LYS A 97 5.72 -10.38 4.87
C LYS A 97 5.03 -9.66 6.03
N ALA A 98 5.25 -8.35 6.17
CA ALA A 98 4.65 -7.55 7.22
C ALA A 98 3.13 -7.39 7.05
N CYS A 99 2.65 -7.24 5.83
CA CYS A 99 1.23 -7.20 5.48
C CYS A 99 0.55 -8.55 5.76
N LEU A 100 1.15 -9.66 5.31
CA LEU A 100 0.67 -11.02 5.62
C LEU A 100 0.61 -11.26 7.13
N TYR A 101 1.65 -10.89 7.88
CA TYR A 101 1.66 -11.01 9.33
C TYR A 101 0.56 -10.16 9.99
N ALA A 102 0.25 -8.99 9.43
CA ALA A 102 -0.78 -8.09 9.96
C ALA A 102 -2.21 -8.54 9.61
N GLY A 103 -2.38 -9.59 8.80
CA GLY A 103 -3.68 -10.07 8.36
C GLY A 103 -4.30 -9.26 7.22
N ILE A 104 -3.48 -8.47 6.50
CA ILE A 104 -3.91 -7.80 5.27
C ILE A 104 -3.98 -8.84 4.16
N ASN A 105 -5.03 -8.79 3.33
CA ASN A 105 -5.24 -9.66 2.19
C ASN A 105 -4.39 -9.20 0.98
N ILE A 106 -3.08 -9.09 1.20
CA ILE A 106 -2.11 -8.79 0.15
C ILE A 106 -1.97 -10.02 -0.75
N SER A 107 -2.21 -9.84 -2.05
CA SER A 107 -2.32 -10.93 -3.02
C SER A 107 -1.12 -11.04 -3.96
N GLY A 108 -0.33 -9.98 -4.09
CA GLY A 108 0.89 -10.01 -4.88
C GLY A 108 1.75 -8.75 -4.76
N ILE A 109 2.92 -8.83 -5.39
CA ILE A 109 3.89 -7.74 -5.56
C ILE A 109 4.60 -7.91 -6.91
N ASN A 110 5.02 -6.80 -7.52
CA ASN A 110 5.92 -6.82 -8.67
C ASN A 110 6.81 -5.57 -8.74
N GLY A 111 7.96 -5.69 -9.40
CA GLY A 111 8.73 -4.53 -9.83
C GLY A 111 8.07 -3.91 -11.04
N GLU A 112 7.92 -2.59 -11.03
CA GLU A 112 7.24 -1.84 -12.09
C GLU A 112 8.19 -1.40 -13.21
N VAL A 113 7.62 -0.73 -14.22
CA VAL A 113 8.35 -0.34 -15.44
C VAL A 113 9.47 0.67 -15.17
N MET A 114 9.32 1.56 -14.17
CA MET A 114 10.35 2.55 -13.82
C MET A 114 11.33 2.00 -12.76
N PRO A 115 12.65 2.27 -12.85
CA PRO A 115 13.60 1.89 -11.82
C PRO A 115 13.26 2.50 -10.47
N GLY A 116 13.16 1.64 -9.44
CA GLY A 116 12.76 2.03 -8.09
C GLY A 116 11.24 2.13 -7.89
N GLN A 117 10.43 1.88 -8.93
CA GLN A 117 8.99 1.76 -8.85
C GLN A 117 8.59 0.30 -8.60
N TRP A 118 7.56 0.12 -7.79
CA TRP A 118 7.03 -1.17 -7.37
C TRP A 118 5.52 -1.09 -7.23
N GLU A 119 4.91 -2.26 -7.17
CA GLU A 119 3.48 -2.41 -6.92
C GLU A 119 3.23 -3.48 -5.86
N PHE A 120 2.17 -3.29 -5.07
CA PHE A 120 1.55 -4.36 -4.31
C PHE A 120 0.04 -4.38 -4.56
N GLN A 121 -0.55 -5.57 -4.54
CA GLN A 121 -1.99 -5.75 -4.73
C GLN A 121 -2.65 -6.19 -3.42
N VAL A 122 -3.79 -5.59 -3.06
CA VAL A 122 -4.62 -6.02 -1.93
C VAL A 122 -5.99 -6.41 -2.43
N GLY A 123 -6.41 -7.63 -2.12
CA GLY A 123 -7.74 -8.15 -2.40
C GLY A 123 -7.74 -9.58 -2.95
N PRO A 124 -8.94 -10.19 -3.09
CA PRO A 124 -10.24 -9.53 -2.98
C PRO A 124 -10.65 -9.23 -1.53
N SER A 125 -10.96 -7.96 -1.23
CA SER A 125 -11.49 -7.52 0.08
C SER A 125 -12.90 -6.95 -0.08
N VAL A 126 -13.77 -7.17 0.91
CA VAL A 126 -15.21 -6.85 0.80
C VAL A 126 -15.50 -5.46 1.32
N GLY A 127 -16.15 -4.63 0.51
CA GLY A 127 -16.70 -3.33 0.92
C GLY A 127 -15.70 -2.45 1.67
N ILE A 128 -16.08 -2.00 2.88
CA ILE A 128 -15.30 -1.04 3.68
C ILE A 128 -13.90 -1.56 4.05
N SER A 129 -13.72 -2.88 4.17
CA SER A 129 -12.44 -3.48 4.54
C SER A 129 -11.35 -3.24 3.49
N ALA A 130 -11.69 -3.14 2.21
CA ALA A 130 -10.71 -2.86 1.15
C ALA A 130 -10.00 -1.52 1.35
N GLY A 131 -10.74 -0.49 1.80
CA GLY A 131 -10.18 0.81 2.14
C GLY A 131 -9.30 0.73 3.39
N ASP A 132 -9.79 0.08 4.44
CA ASP A 132 -9.06 -0.07 5.71
C ASP A 132 -7.73 -0.80 5.50
N GLU A 133 -7.73 -1.90 4.75
CA GLU A 133 -6.56 -2.70 4.45
C GLU A 133 -5.52 -1.94 3.62
N ILE A 134 -5.93 -1.22 2.56
CA ILE A 134 -5.01 -0.39 1.76
C ILE A 134 -4.35 0.70 2.62
N TRP A 135 -5.08 1.35 3.51
CA TRP A 135 -4.51 2.36 4.41
C TRP A 135 -3.49 1.77 5.38
N VAL A 136 -3.73 0.57 5.94
CA VAL A 136 -2.73 -0.10 6.78
C VAL A 136 -1.54 -0.58 5.95
N ALA A 137 -1.75 -1.08 4.74
CA ALA A 137 -0.68 -1.51 3.86
C ALA A 137 0.26 -0.35 3.53
N ARG A 138 -0.29 0.83 3.21
CA ARG A 138 0.48 2.08 3.04
C ARG A 138 1.23 2.48 4.31
N TYR A 139 0.57 2.43 5.47
CA TYR A 139 1.22 2.72 6.75
C TYR A 139 2.40 1.78 7.03
N ILE A 140 2.25 0.49 6.77
CA ILE A 140 3.33 -0.49 6.97
C ILE A 140 4.47 -0.21 5.99
N LEU A 141 4.18 0.10 4.72
CA LEU A 141 5.19 0.43 3.72
C LEU A 141 6.04 1.62 4.16
N GLU A 142 5.38 2.74 4.50
CA GLU A 142 6.07 3.97 4.89
C GLU A 142 6.79 3.85 6.24
N ARG A 143 6.38 2.91 7.10
CA ARG A 143 7.09 2.58 8.35
C ARG A 143 8.33 1.71 8.14
N ILE A 144 8.45 1.03 6.99
CA ILE A 144 9.61 0.21 6.63
C ILE A 144 10.68 1.07 5.95
N THR A 145 10.28 2.03 5.13
CA THR A 145 11.15 2.98 4.40
C THR A 145 11.62 4.14 5.26
#